data_AF-A0A0D2M6P7-F1
#
_entry.id   AF-A0A0D2M6P7-F1
#
_cell.length_a   1.000
_cell.length_b   1.000
_cell.length_c   1.000
_cell.angle_alpha   90.00
_cell.angle_beta   90.00
_cell.angle_gamma   90.00
#
_symmetry.space_group_name_H-M   'P 1'
#
loop_
_entity.id
_entity.type
_entity.pdbx_description
1 polymer ?
#
loop_
_entity_poly.entity_id
_entity_poly.type
_entity_poly.pdbx_seq_one_letter_code
_entity_poly.pdbx_strand_id
1 'polypeptide(L)'
;MSFTQIPQVRSLPRLSWFFALGTAAQLAAIGVVCYEMVAHPYPTPQRALVVWPVGLRAGGGGGVGLDDQLVAGFNIIFAYGGQFAFVELLTSMARPSGFPVAVTACTSIMSVLYFALGAFGYISCGSAASEILVFSFTQGRAARAAGAFVLLQALAQYLINANIWSHNLMVLLSRRTSRGKHHGGARPSDGAALSDVESAPLAAGPGAGPNPSSDGGAAAACSGDHPWGPWLVVTAFVVLYSYGISMTIPFFSTLVGIVSSSTYLLCAYT
;
A
#
# COMPACT_ATOMS: atom_id res chain seq x y z
N MET A 1 -10.14 21.07 22.51
CA MET A 1 -10.36 19.77 21.84
C MET A 1 -9.02 19.08 21.70
N SER A 2 -8.71 18.18 22.62
CA SER A 2 -7.45 17.43 22.61
C SER A 2 -7.68 16.12 21.87
N PHE A 3 -6.99 15.93 20.74
CA PHE A 3 -7.01 14.66 20.01
C PHE A 3 -6.29 13.60 20.85
N THR A 4 -7.05 12.72 21.51
CA THR A 4 -6.51 11.57 22.23
C THR A 4 -5.87 10.63 21.21
N GLN A 5 -4.53 10.60 21.19
CA GLN A 5 -3.76 9.77 20.27
C GLN A 5 -4.07 8.29 20.49
N ILE A 6 -4.48 7.63 19.42
CA ILE A 6 -4.72 6.18 19.37
C ILE A 6 -3.41 5.47 19.77
N PRO A 7 -3.40 4.60 20.79
CA PRO A 7 -2.19 3.92 21.27
C PRO A 7 -1.52 2.98 20.24
N GLN A 8 -2.11 2.84 19.05
CA GLN A 8 -1.51 2.22 17.86
C GLN A 8 -0.25 2.94 17.37
N VAL A 9 -0.04 4.21 17.71
CA VAL A 9 1.14 5.00 17.30
C VAL A 9 2.44 4.56 18.00
N ARG A 10 2.37 3.83 19.12
CA ARG A 10 3.59 3.38 19.84
C ARG A 10 4.35 2.23 19.15
N SER A 11 3.82 1.62 18.07
CA SER A 11 4.52 0.58 17.30
C SER A 11 5.28 1.10 16.08
N LEU A 12 5.07 2.35 15.65
CA LEU A 12 5.75 2.93 14.47
C LEU A 12 7.28 2.94 14.58
N PRO A 13 7.91 3.28 15.73
CA PRO A 13 9.36 3.17 15.88
C PRO A 13 9.87 1.72 15.83
N ARG A 14 9.02 0.74 16.17
CA ARG A 14 9.33 -0.69 16.03
C ARG A 14 9.10 -1.21 14.61
N LEU A 15 8.39 -0.47 13.78
CA LEU A 15 8.24 -0.77 12.35
C LEU A 15 9.31 -0.05 11.50
N SER A 16 9.81 1.11 11.94
CA SER A 16 10.80 1.88 11.18
C SER A 16 12.09 1.10 10.87
N TRP A 17 12.54 0.22 11.78
CA TRP A 17 13.70 -0.63 11.52
C TRP A 17 13.42 -1.70 10.45
N PHE A 18 12.18 -2.20 10.34
CA PHE A 18 11.78 -3.12 9.27
C PHE A 18 11.78 -2.42 7.91
N PHE A 19 11.27 -1.18 7.85
CA PHE A 19 11.37 -0.36 6.65
C PHE A 19 12.83 -0.11 6.26
N ALA A 20 13.68 0.26 7.22
CA ALA A 20 15.10 0.47 6.99
C ALA A 20 15.80 -0.81 6.51
N LEU A 21 15.49 -1.98 7.10
CA LEU A 21 16.01 -3.27 6.67
C LEU A 21 15.60 -3.59 5.23
N GLY A 22 14.33 -3.37 4.90
CA GLY A 22 13.84 -3.54 3.54
C GLY A 22 14.57 -2.65 2.54
N THR A 23 14.65 -1.34 2.82
CA THR A 23 15.38 -0.39 1.97
C THR A 23 16.85 -0.78 1.81
N ALA A 24 17.52 -1.19 2.89
CA ALA A 24 18.91 -1.65 2.84
C ALA A 24 19.06 -2.92 1.99
N ALA A 25 18.14 -3.88 2.12
CA ALA A 25 18.11 -5.08 1.28
C ALA A 25 17.90 -4.73 -0.20
N GLN A 26 16.99 -3.80 -0.52
CA GLN A 26 16.77 -3.35 -1.89
C GLN A 26 18.02 -2.69 -2.48
N LEU A 27 18.69 -1.80 -1.73
CA LEU A 27 19.93 -1.16 -2.17
C LEU A 27 21.05 -2.19 -2.37
N ALA A 28 21.17 -3.18 -1.48
CA ALA A 28 22.12 -4.28 -1.64
C ALA A 28 21.82 -5.11 -2.90
N ALA A 29 20.56 -5.45 -3.15
CA ALA A 29 20.14 -6.17 -4.36
C ALA A 29 20.52 -5.39 -5.63
N ILE A 30 20.24 -4.08 -5.66
CA ILE A 30 20.61 -3.20 -6.77
C ILE A 30 22.13 -3.20 -6.96
N GLY A 31 22.90 -3.04 -5.88
CA GLY A 31 24.36 -3.07 -5.93
C GLY A 31 24.93 -4.37 -6.50
N VAL A 32 24.38 -5.52 -6.08
CA VAL A 32 24.78 -6.84 -6.58
C VAL A 32 24.44 -6.99 -8.07
N VAL A 33 23.26 -6.55 -8.50
CA VAL A 33 22.86 -6.59 -9.92
C VAL A 33 23.77 -5.70 -10.77
N CYS A 34 24.01 -4.46 -10.34
CA CYS A 34 24.91 -3.55 -11.03
C CYS A 34 26.34 -4.12 -11.12
N TYR A 35 26.84 -4.70 -10.03
CA TYR A 35 28.14 -5.36 -10.00
C TYR A 35 28.22 -6.51 -11.00
N GLU A 36 27.24 -7.42 -11.00
CA GLU A 36 27.20 -8.57 -11.92
C GLU A 36 27.16 -8.13 -13.38
N MET A 37 26.39 -7.08 -13.70
CA MET A 37 26.31 -6.54 -15.06
C MET A 37 27.63 -5.94 -15.54
N VAL A 38 28.43 -5.35 -14.63
CA VAL A 38 29.75 -4.79 -14.96
C VAL A 38 30.82 -5.88 -15.02
N ALA A 39 30.79 -6.83 -14.09
CA ALA A 39 31.78 -7.90 -13.99
C ALA A 39 31.62 -8.97 -15.08
N HIS A 40 30.37 -9.25 -15.48
CA HIS A 40 30.03 -10.26 -16.47
C HIS A 40 29.12 -9.66 -17.56
N PRO A 41 29.64 -8.74 -18.40
CA PRO A 41 28.85 -8.10 -19.44
C PRO A 41 28.37 -9.13 -20.46
N TYR A 42 27.16 -8.94 -20.98
CA TYR A 42 26.63 -9.81 -22.04
C TYR A 42 27.51 -9.70 -23.30
N PRO A 43 27.89 -10.83 -23.93
CA PRO A 43 28.87 -10.85 -25.02
C PRO A 43 28.40 -10.11 -26.27
N THR A 44 27.09 -10.00 -26.48
CA THR A 44 26.48 -9.24 -27.58
C THR A 44 25.13 -8.68 -27.14
N PRO A 45 25.07 -7.46 -26.60
CA PRO A 45 23.79 -6.81 -26.31
C PRO A 45 23.05 -6.60 -27.62
N GLN A 46 21.92 -7.29 -27.79
CA GLN A 46 21.06 -7.09 -28.95
C GLN A 46 20.37 -5.73 -28.81
N ARG A 47 20.98 -4.71 -29.42
CA ARG A 47 20.38 -3.38 -29.54
C ARG A 47 19.39 -3.41 -30.70
N ALA A 48 18.26 -4.08 -30.49
CA ALA A 48 17.13 -3.92 -31.40
C ALA A 48 16.66 -2.47 -31.26
N LEU A 49 16.86 -1.66 -32.31
CA LEU A 49 16.23 -0.34 -32.39
C LEU A 49 14.73 -0.59 -32.24
N VAL A 50 14.13 -0.05 -31.18
CA VAL A 50 12.68 -0.13 -31.00
C VAL A 50 12.05 0.68 -32.13
N VAL A 51 11.74 0.01 -33.23
CA VAL A 51 10.98 0.60 -34.32
C VAL A 51 9.56 0.70 -33.80
N TRP A 52 9.14 1.91 -33.43
CA TRP A 52 7.76 2.19 -33.09
C TRP A 52 6.88 1.68 -34.23
N PRO A 53 5.94 0.76 -33.95
CA PRO A 53 5.09 0.28 -35.01
C PRO A 53 4.24 1.45 -35.51
N VAL A 54 4.44 1.80 -36.79
CA VAL A 54 3.62 2.79 -37.45
C VAL A 54 2.29 2.11 -37.79
N GLY A 55 1.32 2.17 -36.86
CA GLY A 55 -0.06 1.71 -37.05
C GLY A 55 -0.55 0.69 -36.00
N LEU A 56 -1.89 0.53 -35.92
CA LEU A 56 -2.60 -0.38 -35.02
C LEU A 56 -2.37 -1.89 -35.28
N ARG A 57 -1.62 -2.25 -36.33
CA ARG A 57 -1.28 -3.63 -36.72
C ARG A 57 0.22 -3.87 -36.69
N ALA A 58 0.80 -3.81 -35.49
CA ALA A 58 2.17 -4.19 -35.21
C ALA A 58 2.35 -5.71 -35.07
N GLY A 59 1.90 -6.50 -36.05
CA GLY A 59 1.92 -7.97 -35.98
C GLY A 59 3.03 -8.62 -36.79
N GLY A 60 4.14 -7.92 -37.03
CA GLY A 60 5.31 -8.46 -37.73
C GLY A 60 6.29 -9.12 -36.76
N GLY A 61 6.95 -10.21 -37.17
CA GLY A 61 7.75 -11.15 -36.35
C GLY A 61 9.01 -10.62 -35.62
N GLY A 62 9.07 -9.33 -35.31
CA GLY A 62 10.11 -8.72 -34.48
C GLY A 62 9.72 -7.39 -33.83
N GLY A 63 8.44 -6.99 -33.86
CA GLY A 63 7.95 -5.78 -33.21
C GLY A 63 7.51 -6.02 -31.77
N VAL A 64 7.63 -5.00 -30.91
CA VAL A 64 7.08 -5.00 -29.55
C VAL A 64 5.55 -4.96 -29.64
N GLY A 65 4.87 -5.99 -29.12
CA GLY A 65 3.43 -6.10 -29.18
C GLY A 65 2.73 -5.06 -28.30
N LEU A 66 1.42 -4.85 -28.53
CA LEU A 66 0.60 -4.03 -27.64
C LEU A 66 0.56 -4.61 -26.22
N ASP A 67 0.58 -5.94 -26.10
CA ASP A 67 0.63 -6.63 -24.81
C ASP A 67 1.91 -6.29 -24.03
N ASP A 68 3.08 -6.29 -24.69
CA ASP A 68 4.36 -5.92 -24.05
C ASP A 68 4.35 -4.45 -23.59
N GLN A 69 3.77 -3.56 -24.39
CA GLN A 69 3.65 -2.14 -24.04
C GLN A 69 2.71 -1.93 -22.85
N LEU A 70 1.59 -2.66 -22.80
CA LEU A 70 0.67 -2.63 -21.66
C LEU A 70 1.33 -3.18 -20.40
N VAL A 71 2.06 -4.29 -20.49
CA VAL A 71 2.81 -4.86 -19.36
C VAL A 71 3.85 -3.85 -18.85
N ALA A 72 4.60 -3.20 -19.74
CA ALA A 72 5.54 -2.15 -19.36
C ALA A 72 4.82 -0.97 -18.68
N GLY A 73 3.69 -0.52 -19.22
CA GLY A 73 2.87 0.53 -18.63
C GLY A 73 2.34 0.17 -17.23
N PHE A 74 1.83 -1.04 -17.04
CA PHE A 74 1.38 -1.53 -15.73
C PHE A 74 2.52 -1.66 -14.73
N ASN A 75 3.71 -2.09 -15.16
CA ASN A 75 4.89 -2.14 -14.30
C ASN A 75 5.29 -0.74 -13.82
N ILE A 76 5.18 0.28 -14.66
CA ILE A 76 5.41 1.67 -14.26
C ILE A 76 4.36 2.11 -13.23
N ILE A 77 3.07 1.90 -13.49
CA ILE A 77 1.99 2.26 -12.56
C ILE A 77 2.21 1.58 -11.20
N PHE A 78 2.53 0.29 -11.21
CA PHE A 78 2.80 -0.49 -10.01
C PHE A 78 4.01 0.03 -9.24
N ALA A 79 5.08 0.45 -9.94
CA ALA A 79 6.25 1.03 -9.31
C ALA A 79 5.95 2.32 -8.49
N TYR A 80 4.83 2.99 -8.78
CA TYR A 80 4.31 4.15 -8.04
C TYR A 80 3.08 3.84 -7.17
N GLY A 81 2.68 2.57 -7.00
CA GLY A 81 1.47 2.14 -6.31
C GLY A 81 1.43 2.34 -4.77
N GLY A 82 2.46 2.94 -4.17
CA GLY A 82 2.60 3.12 -2.72
C GLY A 82 1.84 4.30 -2.11
N GLN A 83 1.00 5.00 -2.87
CA GLN A 83 0.39 6.27 -2.46
C GLN A 83 -0.57 6.14 -1.27
N PHE A 84 -1.15 4.96 -1.01
CA PHE A 84 -2.03 4.76 0.15
C PHE A 84 -1.32 4.98 1.50
N ALA A 85 -0.01 4.72 1.56
CA ALA A 85 0.80 4.94 2.76
C ALA A 85 1.02 6.44 3.04
N PHE A 86 0.78 7.32 2.07
CA PHE A 86 0.99 8.76 2.20
C PHE A 86 0.09 9.41 3.25
N VAL A 87 -1.16 8.94 3.37
CA VAL A 87 -2.10 9.48 4.36
C VAL A 87 -1.63 9.14 5.78
N GLU A 88 -1.12 7.92 5.98
CA GLU A 88 -0.59 7.48 7.28
C GLU A 88 0.74 8.16 7.63
N LEU A 89 1.60 8.38 6.62
CA LEU A 89 2.82 9.17 6.81
C LEU A 89 2.51 10.63 7.14
N LEU A 90 1.53 11.24 6.46
CA LEU A 90 1.11 12.62 6.67
C LEU A 90 0.66 12.87 8.12
N THR A 91 -0.15 11.97 8.68
CA THR A 91 -0.62 12.09 10.08
C THR A 91 0.49 11.87 11.11
N SER A 92 1.60 11.23 10.70
CA SER A 92 2.76 10.95 11.56
C SER A 92 3.86 12.02 11.49
N MET A 93 3.79 12.97 10.55
CA MET A 93 4.81 14.02 10.42
C MET A 93 4.69 15.09 11.52
N ALA A 94 5.83 15.47 12.10
CA ALA A 94 5.89 16.59 13.04
C ALA A 94 5.46 17.94 12.42
N ARG A 95 5.62 18.08 11.10
CA ARG A 95 5.19 19.26 10.31
C ARG A 95 4.49 18.82 9.03
N PRO A 96 3.16 18.60 9.06
CA PRO A 96 2.40 18.15 7.89
C PRO A 96 2.49 19.09 6.67
N SER A 97 2.76 20.38 6.88
CA SER A 97 2.95 21.36 5.79
C SER A 97 4.17 21.06 4.90
N GLY A 98 5.16 20.31 5.39
CA GLY A 98 6.31 19.88 4.59
C GLY A 98 6.07 18.63 3.73
N PHE A 99 4.90 17.99 3.87
CA PHE A 99 4.61 16.72 3.22
C PHE A 99 4.68 16.76 1.68
N PRO A 100 4.11 17.76 0.97
CA PRO A 100 4.19 17.81 -0.49
C PRO A 100 5.64 17.88 -0.99
N VAL A 101 6.49 18.69 -0.33
CA VAL A 101 7.91 18.83 -0.69
C VAL A 101 8.65 17.50 -0.50
N ALA A 102 8.40 16.80 0.60
CA ALA A 102 9.01 15.50 0.87
C ALA A 102 8.57 14.44 -0.16
N VAL A 103 7.29 14.40 -0.52
CA VAL A 103 6.76 13.48 -1.55
C VAL A 103 7.34 13.80 -2.91
N THR A 104 7.38 15.07 -3.32
CA THR A 104 7.96 15.47 -4.60
C THR A 104 9.43 15.08 -4.66
N ALA A 105 10.22 15.38 -3.62
CA ALA A 105 11.63 15.02 -3.57
C ALA A 105 11.84 13.49 -3.65
N CYS A 106 11.09 12.72 -2.86
CA CYS A 106 11.15 11.25 -2.88
C CYS A 106 10.79 10.68 -4.25
N THR A 107 9.67 11.17 -4.83
CA THR A 107 9.19 10.74 -6.15
C THR A 107 10.23 11.04 -7.23
N SER A 108 10.80 12.25 -7.25
CA SER A 108 11.84 12.61 -8.22
C SER A 108 13.09 11.74 -8.09
N ILE A 109 13.55 11.47 -6.87
CA ILE A 109 14.71 10.58 -6.63
C ILE A 109 14.39 9.17 -7.14
N MET A 110 13.22 8.63 -6.80
CA MET A 110 12.79 7.30 -7.28
C MET A 110 12.68 7.25 -8.81
N SER A 111 12.11 8.27 -9.45
CA SER A 111 12.00 8.35 -10.91
C SER A 111 13.37 8.31 -11.58
N VAL A 112 14.34 9.07 -11.07
CA VAL A 112 15.70 9.08 -11.59
C VAL A 112 16.36 7.71 -11.41
N LEU A 113 16.21 7.08 -10.25
CA LEU A 113 16.77 5.75 -9.98
C LEU A 113 16.15 4.68 -10.89
N TYR A 114 14.83 4.67 -11.05
CA TYR A 114 14.13 3.73 -11.94
C TYR A 114 14.55 3.93 -13.39
N PHE A 115 14.63 5.17 -13.85
CA PHE A 115 15.09 5.48 -15.20
C PHE A 115 16.54 5.06 -15.41
N ALA A 116 17.43 5.39 -14.47
CA ALA A 116 18.85 5.04 -14.55
C ALA A 116 19.08 3.53 -14.56
N LEU A 117 18.39 2.78 -13.68
CA LEU A 117 18.48 1.32 -13.64
C LEU A 117 17.88 0.67 -14.87
N GLY A 118 16.74 1.18 -15.37
CA GLY A 118 16.14 0.71 -16.62
C GLY A 118 17.05 0.94 -17.83
N ALA A 119 17.62 2.13 -17.94
CA ALA A 119 18.57 2.48 -18.99
C ALA A 119 19.85 1.63 -18.90
N PHE A 120 20.43 1.50 -17.71
CA PHE A 120 21.61 0.68 -17.47
C PHE A 120 21.35 -0.81 -17.79
N GLY A 121 20.22 -1.33 -17.34
CA GLY A 121 19.66 -2.63 -17.71
C GLY A 121 19.62 -2.86 -19.20
N TYR A 122 18.96 -1.94 -19.92
CA TYR A 122 18.79 -2.01 -21.35
C TYR A 122 20.11 -1.88 -22.12
N ILE A 123 21.01 -0.99 -21.72
CA ILE A 123 22.33 -0.83 -22.36
C ILE A 123 23.16 -2.12 -22.24
N SER A 124 23.07 -2.79 -21.09
CA SER A 124 23.90 -3.96 -20.80
C SER A 124 23.33 -5.26 -21.37
N CYS A 125 22.01 -5.46 -21.32
CA CYS A 125 21.36 -6.70 -21.74
C CYS A 125 20.68 -6.61 -23.12
N GLY A 126 20.34 -5.40 -23.58
CA GLY A 126 19.56 -5.19 -24.80
C GLY A 126 18.15 -5.77 -24.72
N SER A 127 17.63 -6.29 -25.83
CA SER A 127 16.32 -6.96 -25.91
C SER A 127 16.27 -8.34 -25.25
N ALA A 128 17.41 -8.87 -24.80
CA ALA A 128 17.48 -10.18 -24.13
C ALA A 128 17.16 -10.10 -22.63
N ALA A 129 16.93 -8.90 -22.09
CA ALA A 129 16.52 -8.74 -20.70
C ALA A 129 15.15 -9.41 -20.48
N SER A 130 15.08 -10.34 -19.51
CA SER A 130 13.80 -10.89 -19.07
C SER A 130 13.00 -9.84 -18.27
N GLU A 131 11.69 -10.04 -18.10
CA GLU A 131 10.78 -9.14 -17.37
C GLU A 131 11.35 -8.62 -16.03
N ILE A 132 12.09 -9.47 -15.30
CA ILE A 132 12.78 -9.08 -14.06
C ILE A 132 14.28 -9.34 -14.25
N LEU A 133 15.08 -8.27 -14.21
CA LEU A 133 16.53 -8.28 -14.42
C LEU A 133 17.26 -9.22 -13.45
N VAL A 134 16.82 -9.28 -12.19
CA VAL A 134 17.38 -10.20 -11.18
C VAL A 134 17.28 -11.67 -11.60
N PHE A 135 16.22 -12.04 -12.34
CA PHE A 135 16.03 -13.43 -12.78
C PHE A 135 16.76 -13.76 -14.07
N SER A 136 17.27 -12.75 -14.80
CA SER A 136 18.13 -12.99 -15.97
C SER A 136 19.46 -13.67 -15.58
N PHE A 137 19.94 -13.44 -14.36
CA PHE A 137 21.17 -14.03 -13.83
C PHE A 137 20.87 -15.40 -13.21
N THR A 138 20.67 -16.43 -14.04
CA THR A 138 20.23 -17.74 -13.53
C THR A 138 21.33 -18.54 -12.83
N GLN A 139 22.60 -18.14 -12.94
CA GLN A 139 23.73 -18.92 -12.43
C GLN A 139 24.78 -18.04 -11.73
N GLY A 140 24.88 -18.15 -10.40
CA GLY A 140 25.92 -17.47 -9.63
C GLY A 140 25.60 -17.36 -8.14
N ARG A 141 26.64 -17.23 -7.30
CA ARG A 141 26.46 -16.94 -5.86
C ARG A 141 25.89 -15.53 -5.66
N ALA A 142 26.29 -14.58 -6.49
CA ALA A 142 25.78 -13.22 -6.49
C ALA A 142 24.29 -13.15 -6.83
N ALA A 143 23.86 -13.85 -7.88
CA ALA A 143 22.44 -13.92 -8.24
C ALA A 143 21.56 -14.49 -7.10
N ARG A 144 22.04 -15.53 -6.42
CA ARG A 144 21.36 -16.07 -5.23
C ARG A 144 21.30 -15.06 -4.08
N ALA A 145 22.37 -14.31 -3.86
CA ALA A 145 22.41 -13.25 -2.85
C ALA A 145 21.42 -12.12 -3.21
N ALA A 146 21.41 -11.65 -4.46
CA ALA A 146 20.44 -10.68 -4.94
C ALA A 146 18.99 -11.17 -4.77
N GLY A 147 18.72 -12.43 -5.14
CA GLY A 147 17.42 -13.06 -4.92
C GLY A 147 17.01 -13.11 -3.44
N ALA A 148 17.94 -13.40 -2.54
CA ALA A 148 17.69 -13.39 -1.09
C ALA A 148 17.37 -11.97 -0.57
N PHE A 149 18.09 -10.95 -1.06
CA PHE A 149 17.80 -9.56 -0.71
C PHE A 149 16.45 -9.08 -1.26
N VAL A 150 16.11 -9.44 -2.50
CA VAL A 150 14.79 -9.16 -3.09
C VAL A 150 13.68 -9.85 -2.30
N LEU A 151 13.88 -11.11 -1.90
CA LEU A 151 12.93 -11.84 -1.06
C LEU A 151 12.75 -11.16 0.30
N LEU A 152 13.84 -10.73 0.94
CA LEU A 152 13.79 -10.02 2.21
C LEU A 152 13.03 -8.69 2.09
N GLN A 153 13.26 -7.94 1.01
CA GLN A 153 12.54 -6.71 0.70
C GLN A 153 11.05 -6.96 0.47
N ALA A 154 10.71 -7.97 -0.34
CA ALA A 154 9.34 -8.36 -0.62
C ALA A 154 8.60 -8.82 0.64
N LEU A 155 9.28 -9.56 1.53
CA LEU A 155 8.72 -9.98 2.81
C LEU A 155 8.42 -8.79 3.72
N ALA A 156 9.35 -7.82 3.80
CA ALA A 156 9.13 -6.60 4.58
C ALA A 156 7.87 -5.85 4.10
N GLN A 157 7.76 -5.62 2.79
CA GLN A 157 6.59 -4.98 2.18
C GLN A 157 5.31 -5.78 2.42
N TYR A 158 5.37 -7.11 2.27
CA TYR A 158 4.22 -7.99 2.52
C TYR A 158 3.73 -7.91 3.96
N LEU A 159 4.63 -7.94 4.94
CA LEU A 159 4.26 -7.85 6.37
C LEU A 159 3.60 -6.52 6.70
N ILE A 160 4.08 -5.41 6.14
CA ILE A 160 3.49 -4.09 6.31
C ILE A 160 2.08 -4.06 5.70
N ASN A 161 1.95 -4.49 4.44
CA ASN A 161 0.67 -4.50 3.74
C ASN A 161 -0.34 -5.43 4.42
N ALA A 162 0.08 -6.61 4.87
CA ALA A 162 -0.77 -7.54 5.60
C ALA A 162 -1.28 -6.94 6.92
N ASN A 163 -0.43 -6.23 7.67
CA ASN A 163 -0.84 -5.56 8.90
C ASN A 163 -1.86 -4.44 8.65
N ILE A 164 -1.62 -3.58 7.65
CA ILE A 164 -2.53 -2.49 7.27
C ILE A 164 -3.87 -3.07 6.82
N TRP A 165 -3.85 -4.12 6.01
CA TRP A 165 -5.05 -4.75 5.48
C TRP A 165 -5.86 -5.44 6.58
N SER A 166 -5.22 -6.21 7.46
CA SER A 166 -5.87 -6.84 8.61
C SER A 166 -6.53 -5.80 9.51
N HIS A 167 -5.85 -4.68 9.77
CA HIS A 167 -6.42 -3.57 10.52
C HIS A 167 -7.67 -2.97 9.83
N ASN A 168 -7.56 -2.64 8.54
CA ASN A 168 -8.67 -2.07 7.78
C ASN A 168 -9.88 -3.01 7.72
N LEU A 169 -9.66 -4.33 7.55
CA LEU A 169 -10.74 -5.30 7.54
C LEU A 169 -11.44 -5.37 8.91
N MET A 170 -10.69 -5.36 10.01
CA MET A 170 -11.27 -5.34 11.36
C MET A 170 -12.12 -4.08 11.60
N VAL A 171 -11.68 -2.91 11.13
CA VAL A 171 -12.45 -1.66 11.23
C VAL A 171 -13.75 -1.74 10.42
N LEU A 172 -13.73 -2.35 9.24
CA LEU A 172 -14.94 -2.54 8.43
C LEU A 172 -15.91 -3.54 9.09
N LEU A 173 -15.38 -4.64 9.65
CA LEU A 173 -16.18 -5.63 10.36
C LEU A 173 -16.83 -5.04 11.63
N SER A 174 -16.10 -4.22 12.39
CA SER A 174 -16.63 -3.60 13.61
C SER A 174 -17.78 -2.63 13.31
N ARG A 175 -17.66 -1.81 12.25
CA ARG A 175 -18.73 -0.92 11.77
C ARG A 175 -19.98 -1.69 11.37
N ARG A 176 -19.83 -2.87 10.76
CA ARG A 176 -20.96 -3.72 10.36
C ARG A 176 -21.70 -4.28 11.56
N THR A 177 -20.98 -4.74 12.59
CA THR A 177 -21.59 -5.27 13.83
C THR A 177 -22.34 -4.19 14.60
N SER A 178 -21.85 -2.95 14.63
CA SER A 178 -22.54 -1.85 15.31
C SER A 178 -23.86 -1.43 14.65
N ARG A 179 -23.97 -1.51 13.30
CA ARG A 179 -25.22 -1.17 12.59
C ARG A 179 -26.36 -2.15 12.87
N GLY A 180 -26.06 -3.43 13.09
CA GLY A 180 -27.09 -4.45 13.37
C GLY A 180 -27.83 -4.25 14.69
N LYS A 181 -27.21 -3.56 15.66
CA LYS A 181 -27.74 -3.43 17.02
C LYS A 181 -28.81 -2.33 17.16
N HIS A 182 -28.85 -1.34 16.25
CA HIS A 182 -29.78 -0.21 16.32
C HIS A 182 -31.18 -0.47 15.73
N HIS A 183 -31.37 -1.50 14.91
CA HIS A 183 -32.67 -1.78 14.28
C HIS A 183 -33.57 -2.74 15.07
N GLY A 184 -33.13 -3.28 16.21
CA GLY A 184 -33.92 -4.23 17.00
C GLY A 184 -34.71 -3.65 18.17
N GLY A 185 -34.61 -2.34 18.46
CA GLY A 185 -35.03 -1.77 19.76
C GLY A 185 -36.16 -0.74 19.75
N ALA A 186 -36.52 -0.13 18.61
CA ALA A 186 -37.59 0.86 18.58
C ALA A 186 -38.93 0.19 18.23
N ARG A 187 -39.51 -0.51 19.21
CA ARG A 187 -40.96 -0.70 19.22
C ARG A 187 -41.54 0.67 19.60
N PRO A 188 -42.35 1.32 18.75
CA PRO A 188 -43.01 2.55 19.14
C PRO A 188 -43.96 2.21 20.29
N SER A 189 -43.64 2.72 21.48
CA SER A 189 -44.58 2.79 22.58
C SER A 189 -45.64 3.81 22.17
N ASP A 190 -46.68 3.34 21.50
CA ASP A 190 -47.90 4.11 21.32
C ASP A 190 -48.42 4.54 22.70
N GLY A 191 -48.48 5.85 22.91
CA GLY A 191 -49.27 6.46 23.98
C GLY A 191 -48.48 7.11 25.10
N ALA A 192 -48.15 8.39 24.93
CA ALA A 192 -48.22 9.37 26.02
C ALA A 192 -48.24 10.80 25.46
N ALA A 193 -49.46 11.31 25.33
CA ALA A 193 -49.91 12.68 25.59
C ALA A 193 -49.07 13.87 25.07
N LEU A 194 -49.68 14.56 24.10
CA LEU A 194 -49.62 16.01 23.98
C LEU A 194 -49.91 16.69 25.33
N SER A 195 -48.95 17.46 25.81
CA SER A 195 -49.16 18.69 26.58
C SER A 195 -47.90 19.51 26.33
N ASP A 196 -47.96 20.54 25.49
CA ASP A 196 -48.20 21.93 25.90
C ASP A 196 -47.17 22.47 26.90
N VAL A 197 -46.90 23.77 26.77
CA VAL A 197 -46.02 24.63 27.59
C VAL A 197 -44.59 24.72 27.04
N GLU A 198 -43.98 25.88 26.79
CA GLU A 198 -44.37 27.29 26.71
C GLU A 198 -43.11 28.00 26.23
N SER A 199 -43.26 28.90 25.27
CA SER A 199 -42.22 29.83 24.84
C SER A 199 -41.88 30.83 25.96
N ALA A 200 -40.62 30.89 26.38
CA ALA A 200 -40.10 32.00 27.19
C ALA A 200 -38.59 32.24 26.95
N PRO A 201 -38.09 33.47 27.18
CA PRO A 201 -37.14 34.14 26.29
C PRO A 201 -35.69 34.13 26.77
N LEU A 202 -34.82 34.59 25.86
CA LEU A 202 -33.45 35.06 26.11
C LEU A 202 -33.33 35.86 27.42
N ALA A 203 -32.53 35.35 28.35
CA ALA A 203 -31.89 36.15 29.38
C ALA A 203 -30.42 35.72 29.51
N ALA A 204 -29.53 36.62 29.09
CA ALA A 204 -28.10 36.55 29.36
C ALA A 204 -27.85 36.85 30.84
N GLY A 205 -27.29 35.89 31.57
CA GLY A 205 -26.84 36.05 32.94
C GLY A 205 -25.39 35.59 33.11
N PRO A 206 -24.49 36.43 33.64
CA PRO A 206 -23.12 36.04 33.95
C PRO A 206 -23.04 35.47 35.38
N GLY A 207 -22.59 34.23 35.51
CA GLY A 207 -22.18 33.65 36.79
C GLY A 207 -22.92 32.36 37.18
N ALA A 208 -22.38 31.22 36.78
CA ALA A 208 -22.64 29.95 37.42
C ALA A 208 -21.36 29.10 37.33
N GLY A 209 -20.88 28.67 38.50
CA GLY A 209 -19.61 27.96 38.67
C GLY A 209 -19.58 26.57 38.02
N PRO A 210 -18.38 25.97 37.93
CA PRO A 210 -18.17 24.72 37.22
C PRO A 210 -18.81 23.55 37.98
N ASN A 211 -19.93 23.04 37.45
CA ASN A 211 -20.39 21.69 37.78
C ASN A 211 -19.38 20.70 37.19
N PRO A 212 -18.75 19.81 37.99
CA PRO A 212 -18.07 18.64 37.46
C PRO A 212 -19.16 17.69 36.96
N SER A 213 -19.59 17.87 35.72
CA SER A 213 -20.38 16.87 35.01
C SER A 213 -19.59 15.57 35.07
N SER A 214 -20.20 14.59 35.73
CA SER A 214 -19.94 13.17 35.59
C SER A 214 -20.27 12.76 34.15
N ASP A 215 -19.54 13.33 33.19
CA ASP A 215 -19.49 12.89 31.82
C ASP A 215 -18.83 11.51 31.88
N GLY A 216 -19.70 10.50 31.91
CA GLY A 216 -19.37 9.11 31.72
C GLY A 216 -18.58 9.03 30.43
N GLY A 217 -17.26 9.11 30.60
CA GLY A 217 -16.31 8.96 29.53
C GLY A 217 -16.62 7.63 28.89
N ALA A 218 -17.24 7.67 27.73
CA ALA A 218 -17.08 6.66 26.71
C ALA A 218 -15.58 6.68 26.40
N ALA A 219 -14.80 6.08 27.29
CA ALA A 219 -13.39 5.83 27.15
C ALA A 219 -13.31 5.07 25.85
N ALA A 220 -12.89 5.78 24.80
CA ALA A 220 -12.79 5.25 23.45
C ALA A 220 -12.00 3.96 23.57
N ALA A 221 -12.71 2.83 23.44
CA ALA A 221 -12.18 1.52 23.73
C ALA A 221 -10.89 1.39 22.93
N CYS A 222 -9.80 1.24 23.68
CA CYS A 222 -8.47 1.19 23.14
C CYS A 222 -8.42 0.04 22.12
N SER A 223 -8.00 0.33 20.89
CA SER A 223 -7.83 -0.69 19.83
C SER A 223 -6.91 -1.86 20.24
N GLY A 224 -6.19 -1.74 21.37
CA GLY A 224 -5.40 -2.82 21.96
C GLY A 224 -6.20 -3.97 22.59
N ASP A 225 -7.50 -3.80 22.84
CA ASP A 225 -8.31 -4.83 23.51
C ASP A 225 -9.04 -5.77 22.54
N HIS A 226 -8.68 -5.76 21.25
CA HIS A 226 -9.24 -6.73 20.32
C HIS A 226 -8.79 -8.15 20.70
N PRO A 227 -9.73 -9.10 20.85
CA PRO A 227 -9.36 -10.49 21.10
C PRO A 227 -8.44 -10.96 19.97
N TRP A 228 -7.33 -11.59 20.34
CA TRP A 228 -6.33 -12.15 19.44
C TRP A 228 -6.92 -13.10 18.37
N GLY A 229 -8.04 -13.77 18.69
CA GLY A 229 -8.74 -14.71 17.81
C GLY A 229 -9.17 -14.11 16.47
N PRO A 230 -10.07 -13.11 16.44
CA PRO A 230 -10.48 -12.44 15.19
C PRO A 230 -9.31 -11.93 14.34
N TRP A 231 -8.27 -11.38 14.96
CA TRP A 231 -7.08 -10.93 14.23
C TRP A 231 -6.34 -12.09 13.55
N LEU A 232 -6.16 -13.22 14.24
CA LEU A 232 -5.55 -14.42 13.65
C LEU A 232 -6.38 -14.97 12.50
N VAL A 233 -7.71 -15.02 12.64
CA VAL A 233 -8.61 -15.51 11.58
C VAL A 233 -8.50 -14.62 10.34
N VAL A 234 -8.53 -13.30 10.51
CA VAL A 234 -8.36 -12.34 9.42
C VAL A 234 -7.00 -12.52 8.75
N THR A 235 -5.93 -12.64 9.52
CA THR A 235 -4.57 -12.80 8.99
C THR A 235 -4.41 -14.14 8.26
N ALA A 236 -4.95 -15.24 8.80
CA ALA A 236 -4.95 -16.54 8.14
C ALA A 236 -5.73 -16.49 6.81
N PHE A 237 -6.87 -15.79 6.79
CA PHE A 237 -7.63 -15.57 5.56
C PHE A 237 -6.80 -14.82 4.50
N VAL A 238 -6.10 -13.73 4.87
CA VAL A 238 -5.22 -12.99 3.95
C VAL A 238 -4.13 -13.88 3.35
N VAL A 239 -3.47 -14.66 4.21
CA VAL A 239 -2.35 -15.52 3.79
C VAL A 239 -2.86 -16.62 2.86
N LEU A 240 -3.96 -17.28 3.21
CA LEU A 240 -4.57 -18.33 2.39
C LEU A 240 -5.08 -17.78 1.05
N TYR A 241 -5.71 -16.60 1.06
CA TYR A 241 -6.15 -15.92 -0.15
C TYR A 241 -4.96 -15.57 -1.06
N SER A 242 -3.89 -15.00 -0.50
CA SER A 242 -2.67 -14.67 -1.24
C SER A 242 -2.01 -15.92 -1.83
N TYR A 243 -1.97 -17.02 -1.07
CA TYR A 243 -1.49 -18.31 -1.53
C TYR A 243 -2.36 -18.88 -2.67
N GLY A 244 -3.68 -18.81 -2.54
CA GLY A 244 -4.62 -19.24 -3.58
C GLY A 244 -4.47 -18.45 -4.89
N ILE A 245 -4.28 -17.13 -4.80
CA ILE A 245 -3.98 -16.30 -5.97
C ILE A 245 -2.64 -16.70 -6.58
N SER A 246 -1.59 -16.87 -5.75
CA SER A 246 -0.26 -17.24 -6.24
C SER A 246 -0.25 -18.60 -6.96
N MET A 247 -1.19 -19.49 -6.64
CA MET A 247 -1.34 -20.79 -7.33
C MET A 247 -2.19 -20.71 -8.60
N THR A 248 -3.09 -19.74 -8.71
CA THR A 248 -4.02 -19.62 -9.87
C THR A 248 -3.49 -18.71 -10.96
N ILE A 249 -2.70 -17.69 -10.63
CA ILE A 249 -2.16 -16.72 -11.59
C ILE A 249 -0.64 -16.81 -11.58
N PRO A 250 -0.02 -17.59 -12.49
CA PRO A 250 1.43 -17.79 -12.50
C PRO A 250 2.20 -16.55 -13.00
N PHE A 251 1.52 -15.60 -13.62
CA PHE A 251 2.11 -14.38 -14.18
C PHE A 251 1.90 -13.18 -13.25
N PHE A 252 3.01 -12.70 -12.68
CA PHE A 252 3.02 -11.54 -11.79
C PHE A 252 2.43 -10.28 -12.45
N SER A 253 2.74 -10.07 -13.74
CA SER A 253 2.25 -8.94 -14.53
C SER A 253 0.71 -8.91 -14.64
N THR A 254 0.09 -10.06 -14.89
CA THR A 254 -1.38 -10.19 -14.96
C THR A 254 -2.03 -9.89 -13.62
N LEU A 255 -1.47 -10.40 -12.52
CA LEU A 255 -1.96 -10.14 -11.17
C LEU A 255 -1.90 -8.65 -10.86
N VAL A 256 -0.76 -8.02 -11.12
CA VAL A 256 -0.56 -6.58 -10.91
C VAL A 256 -1.55 -5.73 -11.73
N GLY A 257 -1.79 -6.10 -13.00
CA GLY A 257 -2.76 -5.42 -13.86
C GLY A 257 -4.19 -5.52 -13.31
N ILE A 258 -4.60 -6.69 -12.83
CA ILE A 258 -5.93 -6.91 -12.23
C ILE A 258 -6.08 -6.11 -10.93
N VAL A 259 -5.08 -6.15 -10.05
CA VAL A 259 -5.12 -5.42 -8.77
C VAL A 259 -5.15 -3.92 -9.00
N SER A 260 -4.33 -3.40 -9.93
CA SER A 260 -4.28 -1.97 -10.22
C SER A 260 -5.59 -1.48 -10.86
N SER A 261 -6.14 -2.22 -11.81
CA SER A 261 -7.41 -1.87 -12.47
C SER A 261 -8.59 -1.93 -11.50
N SER A 262 -8.69 -2.97 -10.67
CA SER A 262 -9.75 -3.09 -9.66
C SER A 262 -9.67 -1.98 -8.60
N THR A 263 -8.46 -1.65 -8.13
CA THR A 263 -8.26 -0.54 -7.19
C THR A 263 -8.66 0.80 -7.80
N TYR A 264 -8.27 1.04 -9.05
CA TYR A 264 -8.64 2.27 -9.75
C TYR A 264 -10.16 2.39 -9.94
N LEU A 265 -10.83 1.31 -10.33
CA LEU A 265 -12.29 1.27 -10.43
C LEU A 265 -12.94 1.53 -9.07
N LEU A 266 -12.50 0.87 -8.01
CA LEU A 266 -13.00 1.11 -6.66
C LEU A 266 -12.86 2.58 -6.25
N CYS A 267 -11.69 3.18 -6.46
CA CYS A 267 -11.45 4.59 -6.17
C CYS A 267 -12.28 5.54 -7.04
N ALA A 268 -12.58 5.19 -8.28
CA ALA A 268 -13.42 6.01 -9.16
C ALA A 268 -14.90 5.99 -8.78
N TYR A 269 -15.36 4.94 -8.08
CA TYR A 269 -16.77 4.73 -7.72
C TYR A 269 -17.09 5.00 -6.24
N THR A 270 -16.09 5.28 -5.40
CA THR A 270 -16.26 5.68 -3.99
C THR A 270 -16.05 7.18 -3.80
#